data_AF-A0A964ZD16-F1
#
_entry.id   AF-A0A964ZD16-F1
#
_cell.length_a   1.000
_cell.length_b   1.000
_cell.length_c   1.000
_cell.angle_alpha   90.00
_cell.angle_beta   90.00
_cell.angle_gamma   90.00
#
_symmetry.space_group_name_H-M   'P 1'
#
loop_
_entity.id
_entity.type
_entity.pdbx_description
1 polymer ?
#
loop_
_entity_poly.entity_id
_entity_poly.type
_entity_poly.pdbx_seq_one_letter_code
_entity_poly.pdbx_strand_id
1 'polypeptide(L)'
;MSFFGVLHETGHAIYEQNLPVEHVGTPAGQAASLGIHESQSRLWENQVGRSRPFWDHFLPRAIQMFPSLKGVSIESWLFAINDVQPSFIRVEADETTYNLHIVLRFEIEQALLSGSLSVAELPAAWDDSFEKMFGLRPPDATKGCLQDIHWSFGGLGYFPTYTLGNLYAAQLMNAARGTLSGLDDDFRRGDFTRLRHWLNANVHQAGGVYRPEELCRRVTGSRLDHRALMEYLREKATVLYGV
;
A
#
# COMPACT_ATOMS: atom_id res chain seq x y z
N MET A 1 -5.54 -7.04 12.48
CA MET A 1 -4.67 -5.86 12.31
C MET A 1 -3.19 -6.08 12.67
N SER A 2 -2.80 -6.94 13.62
CA SER A 2 -1.40 -6.97 14.08
C SER A 2 -0.38 -7.47 13.04
N PHE A 3 -0.64 -8.56 12.31
CA PHE A 3 0.38 -9.16 11.43
C PHE A 3 0.73 -8.30 10.21
N PHE A 4 -0.27 -7.92 9.40
CA PHE A 4 -0.04 -7.09 8.22
C PHE A 4 0.39 -5.66 8.58
N GLY A 5 -0.08 -5.12 9.71
CA GLY A 5 0.45 -3.86 10.24
C GLY A 5 1.95 -3.95 10.54
N VAL A 6 2.42 -5.05 11.14
CA VAL A 6 3.87 -5.25 11.36
C VAL A 6 4.63 -5.35 10.04
N LEU A 7 4.13 -6.05 9.02
CA LEU A 7 4.77 -6.10 7.70
C LEU A 7 4.82 -4.73 7.02
N HIS A 8 3.75 -3.94 7.15
CA HIS A 8 3.66 -2.58 6.66
C HIS A 8 4.76 -1.70 7.26
N GLU A 9 4.82 -1.62 8.60
CA GLU A 9 5.85 -0.85 9.30
C GLU A 9 7.26 -1.40 9.07
N THR A 10 7.40 -2.71 8.87
CA THR A 10 8.69 -3.32 8.51
C THR A 10 9.15 -2.84 7.15
N GLY A 11 8.26 -2.67 6.18
CA GLY A 11 8.62 -2.11 4.87
C GLY A 11 9.11 -0.66 4.96
N HIS A 12 8.46 0.17 5.80
CA HIS A 12 8.96 1.50 6.13
C HIS A 12 10.36 1.44 6.77
N ALA A 13 10.54 0.57 7.77
CA ALA A 13 11.80 0.43 8.47
C ALA A 13 12.93 -0.08 7.56
N ILE A 14 12.64 -1.01 6.65
CA ILE A 14 13.61 -1.51 5.66
C ILE A 14 14.11 -0.35 4.79
N TYR A 15 13.23 0.58 4.38
CA TYR A 15 13.68 1.74 3.61
C TYR A 15 14.63 2.62 4.43
N GLU A 16 14.20 3.04 5.62
CA GLU A 16 14.98 3.93 6.50
C GLU A 16 16.35 3.35 6.87
N GLN A 17 16.40 2.05 7.19
CA GLN A 17 17.65 1.37 7.55
C GLN A 17 18.66 1.27 6.41
N ASN A 18 18.22 1.49 5.17
CA ASN A 18 19.04 1.37 3.96
C ASN A 18 19.24 2.72 3.24
N LEU A 19 18.92 3.84 3.90
CA LEU A 19 19.32 5.17 3.43
C LEU A 19 20.85 5.36 3.55
N PRO A 20 21.48 6.22 2.71
CA PRO A 20 22.93 6.40 2.71
C PRO A 20 23.42 7.04 4.02
N VAL A 21 24.13 6.25 4.83
CA VAL A 21 24.55 6.62 6.19
C VAL A 21 25.52 7.81 6.19
N GLU A 22 26.32 7.94 5.14
CA GLU A 22 27.24 9.05 4.91
C GLU A 22 26.53 10.40 4.68
N HIS A 23 25.22 10.37 4.46
CA HIS A 23 24.40 11.55 4.18
C HIS A 23 23.35 11.81 5.27
N VAL A 24 23.41 11.10 6.40
CA VAL A 24 22.51 11.33 7.55
C VAL A 24 22.51 12.80 7.97
N GLY A 25 21.32 13.36 8.17
CA GLY A 25 21.13 14.78 8.51
C GLY A 25 21.14 15.73 7.31
N THR A 26 21.37 15.24 6.10
CA THR A 26 21.27 16.03 4.86
C THR A 26 20.03 15.63 4.06
N PRO A 27 19.55 16.48 3.12
CA PRO A 27 18.45 16.10 2.22
C PRO A 27 18.73 14.82 1.42
N ALA A 28 19.99 14.58 1.04
CA ALA A 28 20.36 13.38 0.29
C ALA A 28 20.23 12.08 1.12
N GLY A 29 20.31 12.17 2.45
CA GLY A 29 20.14 11.04 3.36
C GLY A 29 18.72 10.83 3.88
N GLN A 30 17.73 11.54 3.34
CA GLN A 30 16.31 11.38 3.69
C GLN A 30 15.56 10.53 2.66
N ALA A 31 14.38 10.03 3.01
CA ALA A 31 13.49 9.40 2.05
C ALA A 31 13.04 10.39 0.94
N ALA A 32 12.87 9.90 -0.29
CA ALA A 32 12.58 10.74 -1.45
C ALA A 32 11.22 11.45 -1.38
N SER A 33 10.20 10.79 -0.82
CA SER A 33 8.88 11.35 -0.54
C SER A 33 8.05 10.38 0.29
N LEU A 34 6.91 10.85 0.84
CA LEU A 34 5.90 10.00 1.47
C LEU A 34 5.38 8.91 0.54
N GLY A 35 5.19 9.21 -0.75
CA GLY A 35 4.71 8.21 -1.72
C GLY A 35 5.74 7.11 -2.01
N ILE A 36 7.03 7.44 -2.09
CA ILE A 36 8.08 6.41 -2.20
C ILE A 36 8.19 5.63 -0.88
N HIS A 37 8.03 6.29 0.26
CA HIS A 37 8.07 5.62 1.56
C HIS A 37 6.92 4.62 1.74
N GLU A 38 5.70 5.03 1.46
CA GLU A 38 4.51 4.16 1.44
C GLU A 38 4.63 3.04 0.40
N SER A 39 5.34 3.28 -0.71
CA SER A 39 5.56 2.21 -1.69
C SER A 39 6.32 1.04 -1.10
N GLN A 40 7.24 1.30 -0.15
CA GLN A 40 8.02 0.24 0.50
C GLN A 40 7.15 -0.53 1.49
N SER A 41 6.36 0.16 2.32
CA SER A 41 5.42 -0.50 3.23
C SER A 41 4.41 -1.37 2.49
N ARG A 42 3.77 -0.84 1.45
CA ARG A 42 2.78 -1.57 0.63
C ARG A 42 3.38 -2.71 -0.16
N LEU A 43 4.61 -2.57 -0.68
CA LEU A 43 5.28 -3.64 -1.40
C LEU A 43 5.50 -4.86 -0.48
N TRP A 44 6.01 -4.64 0.74
CA TRP A 44 6.24 -5.72 1.71
C TRP A 44 4.96 -6.26 2.33
N GLU A 45 3.99 -5.40 2.65
CA GLU A 45 2.70 -5.82 3.20
C GLU A 45 1.90 -6.67 2.20
N ASN A 46 1.71 -6.14 0.99
CA ASN A 46 0.71 -6.64 0.05
C ASN A 46 1.32 -7.58 -0.99
N GLN A 47 2.30 -7.08 -1.75
CA GLN A 47 2.85 -7.85 -2.87
C GLN A 47 3.79 -8.97 -2.42
N VAL A 48 4.37 -8.86 -1.22
CA VAL A 48 5.09 -9.97 -0.56
C VAL A 48 4.16 -10.66 0.45
N GLY A 49 3.75 -9.96 1.51
CA GLY A 49 3.07 -10.54 2.67
C GLY A 49 1.69 -11.15 2.43
N ARG A 50 0.96 -10.70 1.41
CA ARG A 50 -0.36 -11.28 1.04
C ARG A 50 -0.30 -12.19 -0.19
N SER A 51 0.91 -12.48 -0.67
CA SER A 51 1.13 -13.32 -1.85
C SER A 51 1.07 -14.81 -1.52
N ARG A 52 0.71 -15.63 -2.52
CA ARG A 52 0.78 -17.09 -2.42
C ARG A 52 2.20 -17.60 -2.12
N PRO A 53 3.26 -17.15 -2.81
CA PRO A 53 4.63 -17.57 -2.50
C PRO A 53 5.04 -17.39 -1.04
N PHE A 54 4.63 -16.29 -0.40
CA PHE A 54 4.90 -16.05 1.01
C PHE A 54 4.19 -17.07 1.92
N TRP A 55 2.91 -17.34 1.65
CA TRP A 55 2.13 -18.26 2.48
C TRP A 55 2.37 -19.74 2.18
N ASP A 56 2.83 -20.10 0.98
CA ASP A 56 3.38 -21.42 0.69
C ASP A 56 4.51 -21.76 1.68
N HIS A 57 5.31 -20.77 2.08
CA HIS A 57 6.37 -20.92 3.09
C HIS A 57 5.84 -20.84 4.54
N PHE A 58 5.06 -19.80 4.86
CA PHE A 58 4.74 -19.46 6.25
C PHE A 58 3.47 -20.11 6.80
N LEU A 59 2.52 -20.56 5.97
CA LEU A 59 1.28 -21.17 6.46
C LEU A 59 1.53 -22.45 7.29
N PRO A 60 2.45 -23.37 6.91
CA PRO A 60 2.79 -24.52 7.75
C PRO A 60 3.27 -24.11 9.15
N ARG A 61 4.06 -23.03 9.25
CA ARG A 61 4.55 -22.50 10.52
C ARG A 61 3.45 -21.81 11.32
N ALA A 62 2.55 -21.07 10.65
CA ALA A 62 1.38 -20.49 11.29
C ALA A 62 0.47 -21.57 11.90
N ILE A 63 0.24 -22.69 11.20
CA ILE A 63 -0.55 -23.82 11.73
C ILE A 63 0.09 -24.42 12.98
N GLN A 64 1.43 -24.52 13.04
CA GLN A 64 2.13 -24.99 14.24
C GLN A 64 1.95 -24.06 15.43
N MET A 65 1.91 -22.74 15.19
CA MET A 65 1.77 -21.73 16.25
C MET A 65 0.32 -21.52 16.68
N PHE A 66 -0.64 -21.71 15.76
CA PHE A 66 -2.06 -21.44 15.97
C PHE A 66 -2.88 -22.69 15.64
N PRO A 67 -3.20 -23.53 16.64
CA PRO A 67 -3.98 -24.75 16.45
C PRO A 67 -5.35 -24.53 15.78
N SER A 68 -5.91 -23.32 15.89
CA SER A 68 -7.15 -22.91 15.21
C SER A 68 -7.06 -22.91 13.68
N LEU A 69 -5.84 -22.92 13.11
CA LEU A 69 -5.61 -22.98 11.66
C LEU A 69 -5.49 -24.43 11.15
N LYS A 70 -5.62 -25.43 12.02
CA LYS A 70 -5.51 -26.83 11.62
C LYS A 70 -6.60 -27.18 10.60
N GLY A 71 -6.18 -27.72 9.45
CA GLY A 71 -7.08 -28.09 8.36
C GLY A 71 -7.44 -26.95 7.40
N VAL A 72 -6.98 -25.72 7.66
CA VAL A 72 -7.12 -24.61 6.71
C VAL A 72 -6.23 -24.88 5.49
N SER A 73 -6.85 -24.88 4.29
CA SER A 73 -6.12 -25.01 3.03
C SER A 73 -5.44 -23.69 2.66
N ILE A 74 -4.39 -23.75 1.83
CA ILE A 74 -3.72 -22.55 1.31
C ILE A 74 -4.69 -21.65 0.53
N GLU A 75 -5.61 -22.23 -0.24
CA GLU A 75 -6.58 -21.46 -1.02
C GLU A 75 -7.59 -20.74 -0.11
N SER A 76 -8.10 -21.40 0.92
CA SER A 76 -8.98 -20.77 1.92
C SER A 76 -8.26 -19.66 2.69
N TRP A 77 -6.98 -19.88 3.03
CA TRP A 77 -6.16 -18.88 3.69
C TRP A 77 -5.96 -17.64 2.82
N LEU A 78 -5.57 -17.84 1.56
CA LEU A 78 -5.32 -16.76 0.60
C LEU A 78 -6.56 -15.95 0.30
N PHE A 79 -7.73 -16.61 0.20
CA PHE A 79 -9.00 -15.92 0.07
C PHE A 79 -9.28 -15.04 1.29
N ALA A 80 -9.15 -15.59 2.51
CA ALA A 80 -9.48 -14.87 3.73
C ALA A 80 -8.60 -13.62 3.97
N ILE A 81 -7.31 -13.68 3.66
CA ILE A 81 -6.40 -12.52 3.87
C ILE A 81 -6.48 -11.47 2.75
N ASN A 82 -7.17 -11.79 1.66
CA ASN A 82 -7.33 -10.93 0.49
C ASN A 82 -8.81 -10.63 0.20
N ASP A 83 -9.66 -10.77 1.21
CA ASP A 83 -11.08 -10.50 1.06
C ASP A 83 -11.33 -9.04 0.70
N VAL A 84 -12.23 -8.81 -0.26
CA VAL A 84 -12.56 -7.50 -0.83
C VAL A 84 -14.00 -7.17 -0.50
N GLN A 85 -14.19 -6.06 0.22
CA GLN A 85 -15.52 -5.57 0.55
C GLN A 85 -15.51 -4.06 0.80
N PRO A 86 -16.51 -3.32 0.30
CA PRO A 86 -16.72 -1.94 0.74
C PRO A 86 -16.85 -1.88 2.26
N SER A 87 -16.11 -0.97 2.89
CA SER A 87 -16.08 -0.79 4.34
C SER A 87 -15.93 0.68 4.69
N PHE A 88 -16.19 1.09 5.94
CA PHE A 88 -16.15 2.50 6.33
C PHE A 88 -14.75 3.04 6.64
N ILE A 89 -13.89 2.20 7.21
CA ILE A 89 -12.64 2.62 7.84
C ILE A 89 -11.47 2.42 6.87
N ARG A 90 -10.87 3.52 6.43
CA ARG A 90 -9.78 3.50 5.44
C ARG A 90 -8.60 2.61 5.85
N VAL A 91 -8.18 2.65 7.11
CA VAL A 91 -7.01 1.88 7.58
C VAL A 91 -7.28 0.37 7.66
N GLU A 92 -8.54 -0.04 7.55
CA GLU A 92 -8.98 -1.45 7.56
C GLU A 92 -9.41 -1.93 6.17
N ALA A 93 -9.47 -1.03 5.18
CA ALA A 93 -9.93 -1.34 3.83
C ALA A 93 -8.98 -2.30 3.09
N ASP A 94 -9.54 -3.10 2.20
CA ASP A 94 -8.79 -4.03 1.35
C ASP A 94 -8.03 -3.31 0.22
N GLU A 95 -7.11 -4.02 -0.44
CA GLU A 95 -6.24 -3.45 -1.48
C GLU A 95 -7.00 -2.83 -2.67
N THR A 96 -8.20 -3.34 -2.97
CA THR A 96 -9.00 -2.90 -4.11
C THR A 96 -9.79 -1.64 -3.76
N THR A 97 -10.43 -1.61 -2.59
CA THR A 97 -11.29 -0.49 -2.17
C THR A 97 -10.51 0.65 -1.52
N TYR A 98 -9.32 0.41 -0.97
CA TYR A 98 -8.51 1.40 -0.25
C TYR A 98 -8.30 2.70 -1.04
N ASN A 99 -7.99 2.62 -2.34
CA ASN A 99 -7.71 3.81 -3.14
C ASN A 99 -8.96 4.69 -3.35
N LEU A 100 -10.17 4.12 -3.27
CA LEU A 100 -11.41 4.91 -3.29
C LEU A 100 -11.52 5.80 -2.04
N HIS A 101 -11.04 5.33 -0.88
CA HIS A 101 -11.05 6.15 0.34
C HIS A 101 -10.15 7.38 0.19
N ILE A 102 -9.04 7.23 -0.54
CA ILE A 102 -8.12 8.32 -0.86
C ILE A 102 -8.76 9.28 -1.85
N VAL A 103 -9.40 8.78 -2.91
CA VAL A 103 -10.13 9.61 -3.89
C VAL A 103 -11.19 10.46 -3.20
N LEU A 104 -12.03 9.86 -2.33
CA LEU A 104 -13.05 10.59 -1.57
C LEU A 104 -12.45 11.77 -0.80
N ARG A 105 -11.34 11.55 -0.07
CA ARG A 105 -10.68 12.61 0.70
C ARG A 105 -10.09 13.68 -0.19
N PHE A 106 -9.47 13.28 -1.29
CA PHE A 106 -8.87 14.22 -2.24
C PHE A 106 -9.91 15.10 -2.94
N GLU A 107 -11.07 14.55 -3.31
CA GLU A 107 -12.19 15.32 -3.87
C GLU A 107 -12.75 16.31 -2.85
N ILE A 108 -12.90 15.89 -1.59
CA ILE A 108 -13.33 16.78 -0.50
C ILE A 108 -12.30 17.89 -0.25
N GLU A 109 -11.01 17.57 -0.21
CA GLU A 109 -9.95 18.57 -0.03
C GLU A 109 -9.98 19.62 -1.15
N GLN A 110 -10.16 19.21 -2.41
CA GLN A 110 -10.31 20.15 -3.52
C GLN A 110 -11.55 21.04 -3.38
N ALA A 111 -12.67 20.48 -2.92
CA ALA A 111 -13.91 21.25 -2.71
C ALA A 111 -13.75 22.28 -1.58
N LEU A 112 -13.10 21.89 -0.46
CA LEU A 112 -12.80 22.80 0.64
C LEU A 112 -11.84 23.92 0.20
N LEU A 113 -10.77 23.57 -0.52
CA LEU A 113 -9.75 24.53 -0.95
C LEU A 113 -10.23 25.50 -2.04
N SER A 114 -11.12 25.04 -2.92
CA SER A 114 -11.74 25.90 -3.95
C SER A 114 -12.87 26.77 -3.41
N GLY A 115 -13.35 26.50 -2.20
CA GLY A 115 -14.48 27.18 -1.58
C GLY A 115 -15.85 26.69 -2.06
N SER A 116 -15.92 25.61 -2.85
CA SER A 116 -17.19 25.02 -3.28
C SER A 116 -17.88 24.17 -2.20
N LEU A 117 -17.19 23.88 -1.10
CA LEU A 117 -17.73 23.21 0.08
C LEU A 117 -17.30 23.97 1.34
N SER A 118 -18.23 24.28 2.24
CA SER A 118 -17.89 24.83 3.55
C SER A 118 -17.58 23.73 4.58
N VAL A 119 -16.80 24.05 5.61
CA VAL A 119 -16.48 23.10 6.70
C VAL A 119 -17.74 22.61 7.42
N ALA A 120 -18.78 23.44 7.54
CA ALA A 120 -20.03 23.07 8.18
C ALA A 120 -20.81 22.00 7.39
N GLU A 121 -20.64 21.95 6.07
CA GLU A 121 -21.30 21.00 5.18
C GLU A 121 -20.53 19.68 5.02
N LEU A 122 -19.28 19.63 5.49
CA LEU A 122 -18.38 18.47 5.35
C LEU A 122 -19.02 17.14 5.81
N PRO A 123 -19.73 17.04 6.96
CA PRO A 123 -20.32 15.77 7.36
C PRO A 123 -21.32 15.22 6.34
N ALA A 124 -22.21 16.06 5.80
CA ALA A 124 -23.20 15.64 4.82
C ALA A 124 -22.55 15.30 3.47
N ALA A 125 -21.63 16.14 2.99
CA ALA A 125 -20.91 15.92 1.74
C ALA A 125 -20.07 14.63 1.77
N TRP A 126 -19.49 14.32 2.93
CA TRP A 126 -18.80 13.05 3.16
C TRP A 126 -19.74 11.86 3.01
N ASP A 127 -20.86 11.86 3.73
CA ASP A 127 -21.80 10.73 3.73
C ASP A 127 -22.38 10.46 2.35
N ASP A 128 -22.76 11.52 1.62
CA ASP A 128 -23.30 11.41 0.26
C ASP A 128 -22.23 10.90 -0.73
N SER A 129 -20.99 11.37 -0.61
CA SER A 129 -19.87 10.90 -1.44
C SER A 129 -19.53 9.44 -1.14
N PHE A 130 -19.59 9.06 0.14
CA PHE A 130 -19.34 7.69 0.58
C PHE A 130 -20.39 6.72 0.04
N GLU A 131 -21.68 7.08 0.14
CA GLU A 131 -22.78 6.29 -0.40
C GLU A 131 -22.65 6.12 -1.92
N LYS A 132 -22.29 7.19 -2.63
CA LYS A 132 -22.07 7.15 -4.07
C LYS A 132 -20.89 6.26 -4.48
N MET A 133 -19.76 6.32 -3.78
CA MET A 133 -18.53 5.60 -4.16
C MET A 133 -18.51 4.14 -3.69
N PHE A 134 -19.07 3.87 -2.51
CA PHE A 134 -18.97 2.58 -1.82
C PHE A 134 -20.29 1.82 -1.72
N GLY A 135 -21.43 2.47 -2.01
CA GLY A 135 -22.76 1.90 -1.80
C GLY A 135 -23.15 1.75 -0.33
N LEU A 136 -22.45 2.44 0.58
CA LEU A 136 -22.67 2.39 2.02
C LEU A 136 -22.75 3.80 2.61
N ARG A 137 -23.59 4.03 3.61
CA ARG A 137 -23.66 5.31 4.32
C ARG A 137 -23.09 5.18 5.73
N PRO A 138 -22.12 6.02 6.13
CA PRO A 138 -21.61 6.01 7.51
C PRO A 138 -22.75 6.20 8.51
N PRO A 139 -22.82 5.42 9.61
CA PRO A 139 -23.90 5.55 10.60
C PRO A 139 -23.73 6.77 11.51
N ASP A 140 -22.52 7.33 11.60
CA ASP A 140 -22.16 8.46 12.43
C ASP A 140 -20.85 9.09 11.94
N ALA A 141 -20.54 10.28 12.45
CA ALA A 141 -19.34 11.02 12.06
C ALA A 141 -18.03 10.31 12.46
N THR A 142 -18.05 9.43 13.47
CA THR A 142 -16.85 8.68 13.91
C THR A 142 -16.41 7.64 12.89
N LYS A 143 -17.37 7.07 12.15
CA LYS A 143 -17.12 6.24 10.95
C LYS A 143 -17.19 7.03 9.65
N GLY A 144 -17.57 8.31 9.73
CA GLY A 144 -17.62 9.27 8.63
C GLY A 144 -16.38 10.17 8.60
N CYS A 145 -16.59 11.47 8.45
CA CYS A 145 -15.54 12.47 8.26
C CYS A 145 -14.55 12.64 9.44
N LEU A 146 -14.85 12.13 10.63
CA LEU A 146 -13.96 12.20 11.81
C LEU A 146 -13.09 10.94 11.98
N GLN A 147 -13.15 9.98 11.06
CA GLN A 147 -12.42 8.71 11.19
C GLN A 147 -10.89 8.86 11.12
N ASP A 148 -10.40 9.95 10.53
CA ASP A 148 -8.97 10.19 10.30
C ASP A 148 -8.49 11.46 10.99
N ILE A 149 -7.26 11.41 11.51
CA ILE A 149 -6.64 12.52 12.24
C ILE A 149 -6.06 13.62 11.33
N HIS A 150 -5.90 13.36 10.03
CA HIS A 150 -5.07 14.18 9.12
C HIS A 150 -5.47 15.65 9.08
N TRP A 151 -6.75 15.95 8.91
CA TRP A 151 -7.22 17.33 8.85
C TRP A 151 -7.08 18.06 10.18
N SER A 152 -7.10 17.34 11.32
CA SER A 152 -6.93 17.96 12.64
C SER A 152 -5.52 18.50 12.89
N PHE A 153 -4.50 17.94 12.24
CA PHE A 153 -3.12 18.45 12.28
C PHE A 153 -2.71 19.26 11.04
N GLY A 154 -3.68 19.56 10.15
CA GLY A 154 -3.43 20.36 8.94
C GLY A 154 -2.86 19.58 7.75
N GLY A 155 -2.97 18.25 7.72
CA GLY A 155 -2.50 17.38 6.65
C GLY A 155 -3.33 17.43 5.37
N LEU A 156 -3.58 18.62 4.80
CA LEU A 156 -4.25 18.81 3.51
C LEU A 156 -3.30 18.47 2.35
N GLY A 157 -3.77 17.72 1.35
CA GLY A 157 -2.93 17.22 0.26
C GLY A 157 -2.05 16.04 0.65
N TYR A 158 -2.21 15.50 1.87
CA TYR A 158 -1.45 14.36 2.37
C TYR A 158 -1.97 13.03 1.82
N PHE A 159 -3.29 12.83 1.81
CA PHE A 159 -3.90 11.55 1.45
C PHE A 159 -3.50 10.99 0.08
N PRO A 160 -3.37 11.79 -1.00
CA PRO A 160 -2.93 11.29 -2.30
C PRO A 160 -1.61 10.52 -2.26
N THR A 161 -0.74 10.79 -1.28
CA THR A 161 0.53 10.08 -1.12
C THR A 161 0.36 8.59 -0.82
N TYR A 162 -0.75 8.19 -0.18
CA TYR A 162 -1.03 6.77 0.08
C TYR A 162 -1.32 6.00 -1.22
N THR A 163 -2.14 6.57 -2.11
CA THR A 163 -2.39 5.95 -3.44
C THR A 163 -1.16 6.00 -4.32
N LEU A 164 -0.36 7.07 -4.27
CA LEU A 164 0.96 7.08 -4.93
C LEU A 164 1.85 5.94 -4.43
N GLY A 165 1.80 5.62 -3.13
CA GLY A 165 2.47 4.45 -2.55
C GLY A 165 2.08 3.14 -3.24
N ASN A 166 0.78 2.87 -3.36
CA ASN A 166 0.29 1.67 -4.07
C ASN A 166 0.73 1.61 -5.53
N LEU A 167 0.68 2.75 -6.24
CA LEU A 167 1.09 2.85 -7.64
C LEU A 167 2.60 2.57 -7.80
N TYR A 168 3.44 3.23 -7.01
CA TYR A 168 4.88 3.00 -7.03
C TYR A 168 5.22 1.57 -6.61
N ALA A 169 4.55 1.02 -5.58
CA ALA A 169 4.80 -0.34 -5.13
C ALA A 169 4.61 -1.36 -6.27
N ALA A 170 3.49 -1.28 -6.99
CA ALA A 170 3.20 -2.18 -8.10
C ALA A 170 4.23 -2.05 -9.23
N GLN A 171 4.57 -0.82 -9.60
CA GLN A 171 5.53 -0.57 -10.68
C GLN A 171 6.96 -1.00 -10.31
N LEU A 172 7.38 -0.79 -9.06
CA LEU A 172 8.68 -1.24 -8.54
C LEU A 172 8.76 -2.76 -8.47
N MET A 173 7.71 -3.44 -7.99
CA MET A 173 7.67 -4.91 -7.96
C MET A 173 7.68 -5.50 -9.38
N ASN A 174 6.98 -4.90 -10.33
CA ASN A 174 7.02 -5.32 -11.73
C ASN A 174 8.46 -5.23 -12.28
N ALA A 175 9.14 -4.10 -12.08
CA ALA A 175 10.54 -3.92 -12.47
C ALA A 175 11.49 -4.91 -11.77
N ALA A 176 11.27 -5.18 -10.47
CA ALA A 176 12.04 -6.16 -9.71
C ALA A 176 11.86 -7.57 -10.28
N ARG A 177 10.62 -8.00 -10.56
CA ARG A 177 10.31 -9.31 -11.17
C ARG A 177 10.88 -9.44 -12.59
N GLY A 178 10.90 -8.36 -13.36
CA GLY A 178 11.55 -8.33 -14.68
C GLY A 178 13.07 -8.48 -14.63
N THR A 179 13.70 -8.03 -13.53
CA THR A 179 15.17 -8.12 -13.34
C THR A 179 15.59 -9.41 -12.62
N LEU A 180 14.77 -9.87 -11.67
CA LEU A 180 15.07 -10.99 -10.78
C LEU A 180 14.23 -12.20 -11.19
N SER A 181 14.75 -13.01 -12.13
CA SER A 181 14.13 -14.30 -12.44
C SER A 181 14.05 -15.20 -11.20
N GLY A 182 12.94 -15.92 -11.06
CA GLY A 182 12.71 -16.85 -9.95
C GLY A 182 12.36 -16.20 -8.61
N LEU A 183 12.02 -14.91 -8.58
CA LEU A 183 11.78 -14.19 -7.31
C LEU A 183 10.69 -14.84 -6.43
N ASP A 184 9.60 -15.30 -7.03
CA ASP A 184 8.54 -15.99 -6.29
C ASP A 184 9.02 -17.33 -5.69
N ASP A 185 9.96 -18.03 -6.34
CA ASP A 185 10.55 -19.24 -5.78
C ASP A 185 11.46 -18.93 -4.59
N ASP A 186 12.12 -17.77 -4.59
CA ASP A 186 12.88 -17.30 -3.43
C ASP A 186 11.93 -17.12 -2.23
N PHE A 187 10.76 -16.50 -2.43
CA PHE A 187 9.75 -16.32 -1.36
C PHE A 187 9.21 -17.65 -0.83
N ARG A 188 8.97 -18.66 -1.69
CA ARG A 188 8.56 -20.01 -1.26
C ARG A 188 9.60 -20.69 -0.37
N ARG A 189 10.87 -20.34 -0.54
CA ARG A 189 11.97 -20.82 0.32
C ARG A 189 12.20 -19.94 1.55
N GLY A 190 11.43 -18.86 1.71
CA GLY A 190 11.61 -17.88 2.78
C GLY A 190 12.83 -16.97 2.60
N ASP A 191 13.37 -16.88 1.38
CA ASP A 191 14.49 -16.00 1.04
C ASP A 191 13.99 -14.71 0.40
N PHE A 192 14.16 -13.61 1.11
CA PHE A 192 13.77 -12.26 0.66
C PHE A 192 14.99 -11.38 0.32
N THR A 193 16.18 -11.97 0.37
CA THR A 193 17.46 -11.25 0.28
C THR A 193 17.62 -10.56 -1.07
N ARG A 194 17.29 -11.24 -2.17
CA ARG A 194 17.42 -10.70 -3.53
C ARG A 194 16.53 -9.49 -3.77
N LEU A 195 15.26 -9.55 -3.36
CA LEU A 195 14.37 -8.39 -3.44
C LEU A 195 14.91 -7.23 -2.60
N ARG A 196 15.27 -7.49 -1.34
CA ARG A 196 15.80 -6.46 -0.44
C ARG A 196 17.05 -5.78 -1.02
N HIS A 197 17.99 -6.55 -1.56
CA HIS A 197 19.21 -6.01 -2.17
C HIS A 197 18.90 -5.19 -3.44
N TRP A 198 17.95 -5.65 -4.26
CA TRP A 198 17.53 -4.89 -5.44
C TRP A 198 16.86 -3.58 -5.05
N LEU A 199 15.94 -3.59 -4.07
CA LEU A 199 15.32 -2.35 -3.56
C LEU A 199 16.36 -1.41 -2.96
N ASN A 200 17.33 -1.94 -2.21
CA ASN A 200 18.41 -1.13 -1.64
C ASN A 200 19.22 -0.42 -2.74
N ALA A 201 19.70 -1.18 -3.71
CA ALA A 201 20.55 -0.65 -4.78
C ALA A 201 19.82 0.34 -5.70
N ASN A 202 18.53 0.12 -5.97
CA ASN A 202 17.78 0.90 -6.95
C ASN A 202 16.95 2.03 -6.33
N VAL A 203 16.50 1.88 -5.08
CA VAL A 203 15.57 2.81 -4.43
C VAL A 203 16.19 3.41 -3.17
N HIS A 204 16.69 2.59 -2.24
CA HIS A 204 17.02 3.08 -0.89
C HIS A 204 18.28 3.95 -0.87
N GLN A 205 19.36 3.51 -1.52
CA GLN A 205 20.62 4.25 -1.59
C GLN A 205 20.52 5.59 -2.33
N ALA A 206 19.47 5.80 -3.12
CA ALA A 206 19.25 7.07 -3.80
C ALA A 206 18.85 8.20 -2.83
N GLY A 207 18.33 7.85 -1.65
CA GLY A 207 17.81 8.78 -0.66
C GLY A 207 16.96 9.89 -1.28
N GLY A 208 17.22 11.14 -0.90
CA GLY A 208 16.47 12.32 -1.36
C GLY A 208 17.07 13.01 -2.58
N VAL A 209 17.98 12.36 -3.31
CA VAL A 209 18.72 12.98 -4.43
C VAL A 209 17.82 13.23 -5.65
N TYR A 210 16.90 12.31 -5.93
CA TYR A 210 16.00 12.40 -7.08
C TYR A 210 14.58 12.74 -6.63
N ARG A 211 13.89 13.56 -7.44
CA ARG A 211 12.43 13.69 -7.30
C ARG A 211 11.77 12.32 -7.53
N PRO A 212 10.63 12.01 -6.87
CA PRO A 212 9.98 10.70 -6.97
C PRO A 212 9.71 10.20 -8.40
N GLU A 213 9.24 11.08 -9.29
CA GLU A 213 9.01 10.73 -10.70
C GLU A 213 10.31 10.39 -11.44
N GLU A 214 11.40 11.10 -11.15
CA GLU A 214 12.72 10.82 -11.72
C GLU A 214 13.29 9.50 -11.21
N LEU A 215 13.17 9.25 -9.90
CA LEU A 215 13.57 7.99 -9.28
C LEU A 215 12.81 6.82 -9.92
N CYS A 216 11.48 6.94 -10.03
CA CYS A 216 10.64 5.95 -10.69
C CYS A 216 11.12 5.67 -12.13
N ARG A 217 11.35 6.71 -12.94
CA ARG A 217 11.86 6.54 -14.31
C ARG A 217 13.21 5.85 -14.37
N ARG A 218 14.12 6.14 -13.44
CA ARG A 218 15.45 5.50 -13.37
C ARG A 218 15.35 4.01 -13.03
N VAL A 219 14.46 3.66 -12.12
CA VAL A 219 14.32 2.29 -11.62
C VAL A 219 13.49 1.41 -12.56
N THR A 220 12.42 1.95 -13.14
CA THR A 220 11.44 1.17 -13.90
C THR A 220 11.51 1.43 -15.41
N GLY A 221 12.31 2.41 -15.85
CA GLY A 221 12.43 2.80 -17.26
C GLY A 221 11.26 3.66 -17.79
N SER A 222 10.27 3.99 -16.95
CA SER A 222 9.04 4.68 -17.35
C SER A 222 8.56 5.66 -16.27
N ARG A 223 7.72 6.62 -16.65
CA ARG A 223 7.03 7.47 -15.65
C ARG A 223 6.08 6.61 -14.82
N LEU A 224 5.60 7.17 -13.70
CA LEU A 224 4.57 6.53 -12.89
C LEU A 224 3.31 6.26 -13.74
N ASP A 225 2.81 5.04 -13.67
CA ASP A 225 1.66 4.59 -14.43
C ASP A 225 0.77 3.66 -13.59
N HIS A 226 -0.54 3.91 -13.64
CA HIS A 226 -1.54 3.11 -12.95
C HIS A 226 -1.69 1.69 -13.50
N ARG A 227 -1.26 1.42 -14.73
CA ARG A 227 -1.40 0.11 -15.38
C ARG A 227 -0.80 -1.02 -14.56
N ALA A 228 0.38 -0.82 -13.96
CA ALA A 228 1.03 -1.85 -13.14
C ALA A 228 0.17 -2.25 -11.92
N LEU A 229 -0.45 -1.28 -11.25
CA LEU A 229 -1.36 -1.54 -10.12
C LEU A 229 -2.65 -2.22 -10.60
N MET A 230 -3.22 -1.75 -11.71
CA MET A 230 -4.45 -2.33 -12.27
C MET A 230 -4.25 -3.77 -12.75
N GLU A 231 -3.11 -4.08 -13.37
CA GLU A 231 -2.74 -5.44 -13.76
C GLU A 231 -2.60 -6.35 -12.53
N TYR A 232 -1.85 -5.91 -11.51
CA TYR A 232 -1.71 -6.64 -10.24
C TYR A 232 -3.05 -6.95 -9.58
N LEU A 233 -3.93 -5.95 -9.44
CA LEU A 233 -5.24 -6.12 -8.80
C LEU A 233 -6.17 -7.02 -9.62
N ARG A 234 -6.15 -6.91 -10.95
CA ARG A 234 -6.94 -7.77 -11.84
C ARG A 234 -6.49 -9.22 -11.77
N GLU A 235 -5.19 -9.48 -11.87
CA GLU A 235 -4.64 -10.84 -11.75
C GLU A 235 -5.07 -11.48 -10.43
N LYS A 236 -5.00 -10.72 -9.34
CA LYS A 236 -5.42 -11.15 -8.01
C LYS A 236 -6.93 -11.43 -7.93
N ALA A 237 -7.76 -10.55 -8.48
CA ALA A 237 -9.20 -10.73 -8.53
C ALA A 237 -9.59 -11.96 -9.37
N THR A 238 -8.94 -12.19 -10.51
CA THR A 238 -9.18 -13.37 -11.34
C THR A 238 -8.84 -14.66 -10.60
N VAL A 239 -7.71 -14.69 -9.87
CA VAL A 239 -7.31 -15.88 -9.11
C VAL A 239 -8.25 -16.16 -7.93
N LEU A 240 -8.69 -15.12 -7.20
CA LEU A 240 -9.45 -15.30 -5.96
C LEU A 240 -10.96 -15.39 -6.18
N TYR A 241 -11.50 -14.64 -7.14
CA TYR A 241 -12.94 -14.46 -7.36
C TYR A 241 -13.41 -14.93 -8.74
N GLY A 242 -12.49 -15.26 -9.66
CA GLY A 242 -12.85 -15.71 -11.01
C GLY A 242 -13.44 -14.61 -11.90
N VAL A 243 -13.12 -13.34 -11.60
CA VAL A 243 -13.59 -12.14 -12.34
C VAL A 243 -12.48 -11.39 -13.04
#